data_AF-A0A023FF89-F1
#
_entry.id   AF-A0A023FF89-F1
#
_cell.length_a   1.000
_cell.length_b   1.000
_cell.length_c   1.000
_cell.angle_alpha   90.00
_cell.angle_beta   90.00
_cell.angle_gamma   90.00
#
_symmetry.space_group_name_H-M   'P 1'
#
loop_
_entity.id
_entity.type
_entity.pdbx_description
1 polymer ?
#
loop_
_entity_poly.entity_id
_entity_poly.type
_entity_poly.pdbx_seq_one_letter_code
_entity_poly.pdbx_strand_id
1 'polypeptide(L)'
;MRLLVLVFLLAVLGALEGSRQYSVLRDQSLHSQDGTIWFRGYNLTNRIQLMEQPCERWMCKMTKYNRPQVRVKGCVVLNVSARYIDEIEQDDGKAFPKCCPRF
;
A
#
# COMPACT_ATOMS: atom_id res chain seq x y z
N MET A 1 30.76 -17.22 -14.37
CA MET A 1 30.21 -15.85 -14.56
C MET A 1 28.76 -15.83 -15.07
N ARG A 2 28.37 -16.60 -16.10
CA ARG A 2 26.97 -16.64 -16.60
C ARG A 2 25.91 -16.99 -15.55
N LEU A 3 26.21 -17.94 -14.64
CA LEU A 3 25.28 -18.33 -13.57
C LEU A 3 25.02 -17.21 -12.55
N LEU A 4 26.05 -16.43 -12.21
CA LEU A 4 25.97 -15.31 -11.28
C LEU A 4 25.11 -14.16 -11.83
N VAL A 5 25.17 -13.91 -13.14
CA VAL A 5 24.34 -12.90 -13.83
C VAL A 5 22.86 -13.30 -13.80
N LEU A 6 22.54 -14.58 -14.00
CA LEU A 6 21.17 -15.11 -13.93
C LEU A 6 20.58 -15.03 -12.52
N VAL A 7 21.37 -15.35 -11.49
CA VAL A 7 20.93 -15.23 -10.08
C VAL A 7 20.68 -13.75 -9.72
N PHE A 8 21.53 -12.83 -10.20
CA PHE A 8 21.33 -11.40 -10.00
C PHE A 8 20.05 -10.88 -10.68
N LEU A 9 19.77 -11.32 -11.91
CA LEU A 9 18.56 -10.93 -12.63
C LEU A 9 17.28 -11.44 -11.93
N LEU A 10 17.27 -12.68 -11.44
CA LEU A 10 16.14 -13.23 -10.68
C LEU A 10 15.93 -12.52 -9.33
N ALA A 11 17.01 -12.12 -8.65
CA ALA A 11 16.92 -11.35 -7.40
C ALA A 11 16.36 -9.94 -7.63
N VAL A 12 16.67 -9.30 -8.76
CA VAL A 12 16.13 -7.97 -9.12
C VAL A 12 14.65 -8.06 -9.49
N LEU A 13 14.21 -9.12 -10.20
CA LEU A 13 12.78 -9.32 -10.48
C LEU A 13 11.96 -9.63 -9.22
N GLY A 14 12.50 -10.43 -8.30
CA GLY A 14 11.85 -10.73 -7.01
C GLY A 14 11.73 -9.52 -6.06
N ALA A 15 12.55 -8.48 -6.28
CA ALA A 15 12.55 -7.26 -5.48
C ALA A 15 11.52 -6.20 -5.93
N LEU A 16 10.73 -6.47 -6.99
CA LEU A 16 9.71 -5.54 -7.49
C LEU A 16 8.45 -5.45 -6.60
N GLU A 17 8.36 -6.26 -5.53
CA GLU A 17 7.31 -6.10 -4.53
C GLU A 17 7.50 -4.79 -3.75
N GLY A 18 6.80 -3.75 -4.20
CA GLY A 18 6.84 -2.42 -3.60
C GLY A 18 6.11 -2.35 -2.28
N SER A 19 6.82 -2.47 -1.15
CA SER A 19 6.30 -2.13 0.17
C SER A 19 6.76 -0.72 0.57
N ARG A 20 5.81 0.17 0.86
CA ARG A 20 6.06 1.53 1.36
C ARG A 20 5.41 1.73 2.72
N GLN A 21 6.00 2.59 3.54
CA GLN A 21 5.46 2.96 4.84
C GLN A 21 5.25 4.47 4.90
N TYR A 22 4.03 4.84 5.29
CA TYR A 22 3.57 6.20 5.44
C TYR A 22 3.29 6.51 6.90
N SER A 23 3.62 7.74 7.28
CA SER A 23 3.26 8.39 8.54
C SER A 23 2.64 9.75 8.21
N VAL A 24 2.02 10.40 9.20
CA VAL A 24 1.43 11.75 9.04
C VAL A 24 2.43 12.76 8.44
N LEU A 25 3.74 12.58 8.70
CA LEU A 25 4.79 13.45 8.16
C LEU A 25 5.10 13.19 6.67
N ARG A 26 4.76 12.01 6.15
CA ARG A 26 5.05 11.59 4.76
C ARG A 26 3.83 11.68 3.85
N ASP A 27 2.62 11.63 4.41
CA ASP A 27 1.37 11.71 3.66
C ASP A 27 0.34 12.48 4.51
N GLN A 28 -0.06 13.65 4.03
CA GLN A 28 -0.99 14.54 4.74
C GLN A 28 -2.41 13.99 4.79
N SER A 29 -2.75 13.04 3.92
CA SER A 29 -4.06 12.37 3.98
C SER A 29 -4.16 11.39 5.14
N LEU A 30 -3.04 10.97 5.73
CA LEU A 30 -3.02 10.07 6.88
C LEU A 30 -3.30 10.83 8.18
N HIS A 31 -4.43 10.56 8.79
CA HIS A 31 -4.81 11.16 10.06
C HIS A 31 -5.63 10.19 10.91
N SER A 32 -5.89 10.57 12.15
CA SER A 32 -6.79 9.84 13.04
C SER A 32 -7.81 10.79 13.66
N GLN A 33 -9.07 10.39 13.67
CA GLN A 33 -10.17 11.14 14.29
C GLN A 33 -10.97 10.18 15.16
N ASP A 34 -11.13 10.48 16.45
CA ASP A 34 -11.88 9.66 17.41
C ASP A 34 -11.49 8.17 17.44
N GLY A 35 -10.19 7.88 17.33
CA GLY A 35 -9.67 6.50 17.28
C GLY A 35 -9.78 5.81 15.93
N THR A 36 -10.42 6.47 14.94
CA THR A 36 -10.54 6.00 13.56
C THR A 36 -9.34 6.45 12.75
N ILE A 37 -8.69 5.54 12.01
CA ILE A 37 -7.59 5.88 11.11
C ILE A 37 -8.13 6.16 9.72
N TRP A 38 -7.77 7.29 9.14
CA TRP A 38 -8.11 7.67 7.78
C TRP A 38 -6.86 7.75 6.92
N PHE A 39 -6.93 7.22 5.71
CA PHE A 39 -5.84 7.31 4.74
C PHE A 39 -6.43 7.51 3.34
N ARG A 40 -6.04 8.61 2.67
CA ARG A 40 -6.53 8.97 1.34
C ARG A 40 -8.06 8.92 1.21
N GLY A 41 -8.76 9.30 2.28
CA GLY A 41 -10.23 9.31 2.37
C GLY A 41 -10.90 8.01 2.81
N TYR A 42 -10.16 6.90 2.96
CA TYR A 42 -10.72 5.62 3.43
C TYR A 42 -10.59 5.47 4.94
N ASN A 43 -11.65 4.95 5.58
CA ASN A 43 -11.65 4.54 6.98
C ASN A 43 -11.00 3.16 7.13
N LEU A 44 -9.86 3.11 7.81
CA LEU A 44 -9.03 1.91 7.91
C LEU A 44 -9.00 1.24 9.28
N THR A 45 -9.76 1.69 10.27
CA THR A 45 -9.60 1.31 11.69
C THR A 45 -9.37 -0.20 11.92
N ASN A 46 -8.13 -0.57 12.26
CA ASN A 46 -7.62 -1.95 12.48
C ASN A 46 -7.81 -2.94 11.32
N ARG A 47 -7.98 -2.45 10.08
CA ARG A 47 -8.27 -3.27 8.91
C ARG A 47 -7.12 -3.31 7.91
N ILE A 48 -7.17 -4.37 7.11
CA ILE A 48 -6.47 -4.47 5.84
C ILE A 48 -7.46 -3.98 4.78
N GLN A 49 -7.06 -3.01 3.96
CA GLN A 49 -7.82 -2.61 2.78
C GLN A 49 -7.15 -3.18 1.54
N LEU A 50 -7.94 -3.78 0.65
CA LEU A 50 -7.49 -4.28 -0.64
C LEU A 50 -8.03 -3.34 -1.71
N MET A 51 -7.12 -2.75 -2.48
CA MET A 51 -7.44 -1.74 -3.48
C MET A 51 -7.41 -2.34 -4.87
N GLU A 52 -8.38 -1.93 -5.70
CA GLU A 52 -8.35 -2.18 -7.14
C GLU A 52 -7.40 -1.21 -7.85
N GLN A 53 -7.50 0.10 -7.53
CA GLN A 53 -6.74 1.16 -8.16
C GLN A 53 -6.26 2.20 -7.12
N PRO A 54 -4.94 2.45 -7.02
CA PRO A 54 -3.86 1.57 -7.48
C PRO A 54 -3.97 0.16 -6.86
N CYS A 55 -3.52 -0.88 -7.56
CA CYS A 55 -3.62 -2.26 -7.08
C CYS A 55 -2.68 -2.50 -5.88
N GLU A 56 -3.21 -2.26 -4.68
CA GLU A 56 -2.44 -2.15 -3.44
C GLU A 56 -3.16 -2.83 -2.27
N ARG A 57 -2.38 -3.27 -1.29
CA ARG A 57 -2.86 -3.66 0.04
C ARG A 57 -2.39 -2.67 1.06
N TRP A 58 -3.33 -2.09 1.81
CA TRP A 58 -3.03 -1.15 2.88
C TRP A 58 -3.20 -1.83 4.23
N MET A 59 -2.24 -1.65 5.11
CA MET A 59 -2.26 -2.14 6.48
C MET A 59 -2.05 -0.97 7.42
N CYS A 60 -3.08 -0.62 8.19
CA CYS A 60 -2.96 0.44 9.18
C CYS A 60 -2.56 -0.11 10.55
N LYS A 61 -1.96 0.75 11.38
CA LYS A 61 -1.80 0.51 12.82
C LYS A 61 -1.65 1.83 13.56
N MET A 62 -2.12 1.85 14.81
CA MET A 62 -1.68 2.86 15.77
C MET A 62 -0.32 2.46 16.35
N THR A 63 0.59 3.43 16.41
CA THR A 63 1.87 3.25 17.09
C THR A 63 1.69 3.40 18.61
N LYS A 64 2.71 2.99 19.38
CA LYS A 64 2.76 3.19 20.84
C LYS A 64 2.64 4.65 21.31
N TYR A 65 2.78 5.61 20.39
CA TYR A 65 2.65 7.05 20.66
C TYR A 65 1.32 7.63 20.18
N ASN A 66 0.32 6.77 19.95
CA ASN A 66 -0.99 7.14 19.43
C ASN A 66 -0.92 7.90 18.08
N ARG A 67 0.04 7.55 17.22
CA ARG A 67 0.15 8.09 15.86
C ARG A 67 -0.19 7.02 14.82
N PRO A 68 -0.99 7.34 13.79
CA PRO A 68 -1.32 6.38 12.74
C PRO A 68 -0.12 6.12 11.82
N GLN A 69 0.01 4.88 11.37
CA GLN A 69 0.95 4.46 10.33
C GLN A 69 0.22 3.53 9.36
N VAL A 70 0.55 3.66 8.07
CA VAL A 70 0.05 2.77 7.02
C VAL A 70 1.21 2.15 6.26
N ARG A 71 1.18 0.84 6.08
CA ARG A 71 2.05 0.11 5.14
C ARG A 71 1.25 -0.21 3.90
N VAL A 72 1.77 0.18 2.74
CA VAL A 72 1.18 -0.03 1.42
C VAL A 72 2.04 -1.04 0.69
N LYS A 73 1.46 -2.17 0.27
CA LYS A 73 2.11 -3.15 -0.61
C LYS A 73 1.40 -3.12 -1.97
N GLY A 74 2.08 -2.69 -3.01
CA GLY A 74 1.58 -2.74 -4.40
C GLY A 74 2.22 -3.86 -5.20
N CYS A 75 1.63 -4.19 -6.35
CA CYS A 75 2.26 -5.10 -7.32
C CYS A 75 3.50 -4.47 -7.98
N VAL A 76 3.48 -3.14 -8.13
CA VAL A 76 4.58 -2.34 -8.68
C VAL A 76 4.75 -1.09 -7.81
N VAL A 77 5.97 -0.61 -7.68
CA VAL A 77 6.30 0.64 -6.99
C VAL A 77 5.78 1.84 -7.81
N LEU A 78 4.54 2.28 -7.56
CA LEU A 78 3.96 3.46 -8.22
C LEU A 78 4.15 4.73 -7.37
N ASN A 79 4.59 5.84 -7.96
CA ASN A 79 4.59 7.15 -7.30
C ASN A 79 3.17 7.74 -7.29
N VAL A 80 2.33 7.26 -6.38
CA VAL A 80 0.97 7.75 -6.20
C VAL A 80 1.00 9.02 -5.34
N SER A 81 0.42 10.11 -5.84
CA SER A 81 0.34 11.38 -5.10
C SER A 81 -0.47 11.21 -3.80
N ALA A 82 -0.02 11.85 -2.73
CA ALA A 82 -0.64 11.88 -1.39
C ALA A 82 -1.92 12.74 -1.33
N ARG A 83 -2.78 12.66 -2.35
CA ARG A 83 -4.01 13.45 -2.42
C ARG A 83 -5.14 12.70 -1.69
N TYR A 84 -5.91 13.46 -0.92
CA TYR A 84 -7.20 13.01 -0.42
C TYR A 84 -8.14 12.78 -1.62
N ILE A 85 -8.81 11.64 -1.64
CA ILE A 85 -9.86 11.32 -2.60
C ILE A 85 -11.06 10.81 -1.82
N ASP A 86 -12.27 11.06 -2.30
CA ASP A 86 -13.44 10.40 -1.72
C ASP A 86 -13.34 8.88 -1.94
N GLU A 87 -13.94 8.11 -1.04
CA GLU A 87 -14.01 6.66 -1.17
C GLU A 87 -14.73 6.30 -2.48
N ILE A 88 -14.08 5.45 -3.28
CA ILE A 88 -14.59 5.02 -4.58
C ILE A 88 -15.06 3.58 -4.43
N GLU A 89 -16.22 3.25 -5.00
CA GLU A 89 -16.71 1.88 -5.06
C GLU A 89 -15.68 0.96 -5.71
N GLN A 90 -15.42 -0.19 -5.09
CA GLN A 90 -14.38 -1.15 -5.51
C GLN A 90 -15.00 -2.49 -5.87
N ASP A 91 -14.41 -3.17 -6.86
CA ASP A 91 -14.75 -4.56 -7.14
C ASP A 91 -13.79 -5.51 -6.39
N ASP A 92 -14.27 -6.18 -5.34
CA ASP A 92 -13.52 -7.18 -4.57
C ASP A 92 -13.03 -8.37 -5.42
N GLY A 93 -13.68 -8.60 -6.57
CA GLY A 93 -13.25 -9.55 -7.60
C GLY A 93 -11.97 -9.12 -8.32
N LYS A 94 -11.67 -7.81 -8.31
CA LYS A 94 -10.50 -7.20 -8.96
C LYS A 94 -9.49 -6.62 -7.98
N ALA A 95 -9.80 -6.47 -6.70
CA ALA A 95 -8.88 -5.92 -5.70
C ALA A 95 -7.59 -6.76 -5.51
N PHE A 96 -6.56 -6.16 -4.90
CA PHE A 96 -5.29 -6.83 -4.59
C PHE A 96 -5.52 -8.17 -3.84
N PRO A 97 -4.79 -9.25 -4.17
CA PRO A 97 -3.72 -9.36 -5.16
C PRO A 97 -4.22 -9.72 -6.57
N LYS A 98 -5.53 -9.78 -6.82
CA LYS A 98 -6.10 -10.27 -8.08
C LYS A 98 -5.83 -9.33 -9.26
N CYS A 99 -5.76 -8.03 -9.04
CA CYS A 99 -5.35 -7.03 -10.04
C CYS A 99 -3.84 -7.04 -10.33
N CYS A 100 -3.01 -7.84 -9.65
CA CYS A 100 -1.60 -7.91 -9.97
C CYS A 100 -1.36 -8.67 -11.30
N PRO A 101 -0.46 -8.18 -12.17
CA PRO A 101 -0.02 -8.96 -13.33
C PRO A 101 0.59 -10.28 -12.86
N ARG A 102 0.22 -11.39 -13.51
CA ARG A 102 0.90 -12.67 -13.34
C ARG A 102 2.11 -12.67 -14.25
N PHE A 103 3.31 -12.65 -13.66
CA PHE A 103 4.58 -12.78 -14.37
C PHE A 103 5.03 -14.23 -14.40
#